data_AF-A0A2W0A8K3-F1
#
_entry.id   AF-A0A2W0A8K3-F1
#
_cell.length_a   1.000
_cell.length_b   1.000
_cell.length_c   1.000
_cell.angle_alpha   90.00
_cell.angle_beta   90.00
_cell.angle_gamma   90.00
#
_symmetry.space_group_name_H-M   'P 1'
#
loop_
_entity.id
_entity.type
_entity.pdbx_description
1 polymer ?
#
loop_
_entity_poly.entity_id
_entity_poly.type
_entity_poly.pdbx_seq_one_letter_code
_entity_poly.pdbx_strand_id
1 'polypeptide(L)'
;MGISRSRRSRVFTISFPEDLALQVDLVARRESRNISELFREAFRIYRLESVHRQLERSRAAARRRRPQPDYEQLNVESLVDEVRSTRTRKKRK
;
A
#
# COMPACT_ATOMS: atom_id res chain seq x y z
N MET A 1 -32.17 -14.86 -18.68
CA MET A 1 -30.92 -15.22 -17.97
C MET A 1 -30.49 -14.00 -17.16
N GLY A 2 -30.81 -13.96 -15.87
CA GLY A 2 -30.55 -12.78 -15.02
C GLY A 2 -29.07 -12.69 -14.68
N ILE A 3 -28.43 -11.57 -15.00
CA ILE A 3 -27.06 -11.27 -14.58
C ILE A 3 -27.08 -11.16 -13.06
N SER A 4 -26.64 -12.21 -12.36
CA SER A 4 -26.44 -12.12 -10.91
C SER A 4 -25.34 -11.09 -10.64
N ARG A 5 -25.75 -9.90 -10.23
CA ARG A 5 -24.81 -8.84 -9.83
C ARG A 5 -24.23 -9.30 -8.49
N SER A 6 -23.11 -10.00 -8.51
CA SER A 6 -22.48 -10.50 -7.29
C SER A 6 -22.28 -9.33 -6.33
N ARG A 7 -22.78 -9.49 -5.10
CA ARG A 7 -22.70 -8.45 -4.09
C ARG A 7 -21.21 -8.25 -3.76
N ARG A 8 -20.61 -7.16 -4.26
CA ARG A 8 -19.16 -6.87 -4.10
C ARG A 8 -18.75 -6.50 -2.67
N SER A 9 -19.69 -6.47 -1.73
CA SER A 9 -19.43 -6.15 -0.32
C SER A 9 -19.36 -7.43 0.53
N ARG A 10 -18.30 -7.52 1.33
CA ARG A 10 -18.17 -8.49 2.42
C ARG A 10 -18.51 -7.81 3.74
N VAL A 11 -19.20 -8.54 4.62
CA VAL A 11 -19.53 -8.07 5.97
C VAL A 11 -18.43 -8.55 6.91
N PHE A 12 -17.98 -7.66 7.79
CA PHE A 12 -16.99 -7.96 8.83
C PHE A 12 -17.62 -7.67 10.18
N THR A 13 -17.38 -8.55 11.14
CA THR A 13 -17.72 -8.34 12.55
C THR A 13 -16.42 -8.12 13.30
N ILE A 14 -16.36 -7.02 14.05
CA ILE A 14 -15.20 -6.64 14.85
C ILE A 14 -15.68 -6.29 16.26
N SER A 15 -14.87 -6.62 17.25
CA SER A 15 -15.15 -6.33 18.65
C SER A 15 -14.22 -5.22 19.12
N PHE A 16 -14.75 -4.31 19.93
CA PHE A 16 -14.00 -3.23 20.55
C PHE A 16 -14.01 -3.38 22.07
N PRO A 17 -12.93 -2.93 22.73
CA PRO A 17 -12.99 -2.51 24.12
C PRO A 17 -14.14 -1.51 24.33
N GLU A 18 -14.79 -1.56 25.50
CA GLU A 18 -15.99 -0.77 25.79
C GLU A 18 -15.72 0.74 25.68
N ASP A 19 -14.59 1.20 26.20
CA ASP A 19 -14.14 2.59 26.13
C ASP A 19 -13.98 3.08 24.67
N LEU A 20 -13.45 2.23 23.79
CA LEU A 20 -13.25 2.57 22.39
C LEU A 20 -14.58 2.53 21.61
N ALA A 21 -15.48 1.61 21.93
CA ALA A 21 -16.82 1.58 21.34
C ALA A 21 -17.60 2.87 21.63
N LEU A 22 -17.54 3.35 22.88
CA LEU A 22 -18.15 4.63 23.28
C LEU A 22 -17.58 5.81 22.48
N GLN A 23 -16.27 5.83 22.25
CA GLN A 23 -15.63 6.88 21.44
C GLN A 23 -16.12 6.85 19.98
N VAL A 24 -16.23 5.65 19.38
CA VAL A 24 -16.74 5.50 18.01
C VAL A 24 -18.16 6.04 17.90
N ASP A 25 -19.03 5.71 18.86
CA ASP A 25 -20.40 6.21 18.88
C ASP A 25 -20.48 7.74 19.03
N LEU A 26 -19.65 8.32 19.90
CA LEU A 26 -19.59 9.77 20.09
C LEU A 26 -19.13 10.49 18.82
N VAL A 27 -18.10 9.96 18.14
CA VAL A 27 -17.60 10.52 16.88
C VAL A 27 -18.65 10.41 15.78
N ALA A 28 -19.28 9.24 15.62
CA ALA A 28 -20.33 9.03 14.63
C ALA A 28 -21.50 10.00 14.81
N ARG A 29 -21.93 10.22 16.06
CA ARG A 29 -22.97 11.21 16.40
C ARG A 29 -22.52 12.63 16.09
N ARG A 30 -21.31 13.01 16.52
CA ARG A 30 -20.76 14.36 16.30
C ARG A 30 -20.65 14.70 14.82
N GLU A 31 -20.23 13.75 13.99
CA GLU A 31 -20.06 13.95 12.56
C GLU A 31 -21.35 13.70 11.75
N SER A 32 -22.45 13.30 12.40
CA SER A 32 -23.70 12.87 11.74
C SER A 32 -23.46 11.80 10.66
N ARG A 33 -22.58 10.83 10.95
CA ARG A 33 -22.15 9.78 10.00
C ARG A 33 -22.51 8.38 10.47
N ASN A 34 -22.63 7.45 9.53
CA ASN A 34 -22.78 6.05 9.86
C ASN A 34 -21.44 5.44 10.32
N ILE A 35 -21.45 4.60 11.35
CA ILE A 35 -20.28 3.89 11.88
C ILE A 35 -19.52 3.13 10.77
N SER A 36 -20.23 2.50 9.83
CA SER A 36 -19.62 1.80 8.70
C SER A 36 -18.88 2.73 7.75
N GLU A 37 -19.33 3.99 7.61
CA GLU A 37 -18.64 5.00 6.80
C GLU A 37 -17.39 5.48 7.52
N LEU A 38 -17.50 5.73 8.83
CA LEU A 38 -16.36 6.06 9.69
C LEU A 38 -15.26 4.99 9.58
N PHE A 39 -15.63 3.71 9.66
CA PHE A 39 -14.69 2.60 9.51
C PHE A 39 -14.06 2.52 8.13
N ARG A 40 -14.84 2.77 7.06
CA ARG A 40 -14.29 2.83 5.70
C ARG A 40 -13.28 3.96 5.54
N GLU A 41 -13.53 5.13 6.13
CA GLU A 41 -12.61 6.26 6.10
C GLU A 41 -11.34 5.98 6.93
N ALA A 42 -11.51 5.52 8.17
CA ALA A 42 -10.42 5.17 9.05
C ALA A 42 -9.49 4.13 8.40
N PHE A 43 -10.06 3.12 7.72
CA PHE A 43 -9.27 2.12 7.00
C PHE A 43 -8.55 2.70 5.78
N ARG A 44 -9.14 3.68 5.07
CA ARG A 44 -8.48 4.37 3.96
C ARG A 44 -7.24 5.13 4.44
N ILE A 45 -7.37 5.85 5.55
CA ILE A 45 -6.27 6.60 6.19
C ILE A 45 -5.19 5.61 6.67
N TYR A 46 -5.58 4.57 7.41
CA TYR A 46 -4.66 3.53 7.89
C TYR A 46 -3.84 2.90 6.76
N ARG A 47 -4.49 2.58 5.63
CA ARG A 47 -3.80 2.02 4.46
C ARG A 47 -2.81 3.01 3.86
N LEU A 48 -3.19 4.29 3.73
CA LEU A 48 -2.31 5.32 3.19
C LEU A 48 -1.05 5.48 4.04
N GLU A 49 -1.21 5.56 5.36
CA GLU A 49 -0.09 5.64 6.31
C GLU A 49 0.80 4.40 6.27
N SER A 50 0.21 3.21 6.13
CA SER A 50 0.97 1.96 5.99
C SER A 50 1.85 1.98 4.74
N VAL A 51 1.31 2.43 3.60
CA VAL A 51 2.07 2.55 2.35
C VAL A 51 3.18 3.59 2.50
N HIS A 52 2.88 4.73 3.11
CA HIS A 52 3.87 5.78 3.37
C HIS A 52 5.02 5.25 4.26
N ARG A 53 4.71 4.57 5.37
CA ARG A 53 5.72 3.94 6.23
C ARG A 53 6.58 2.91 5.49
N GLN A 54 5.98 2.14 4.57
CA GLN A 54 6.73 1.19 3.75
C GLN A 54 7.68 1.90 2.77
N LEU A 55 7.25 2.99 2.17
CA LEU A 55 8.08 3.82 1.28
C LEU A 55 9.24 4.46 2.04
N GLU A 56 9.00 5.01 3.23
CA GLU A 56 10.06 5.61 4.03
C GLU A 56 11.09 4.57 4.49
N ARG A 57 10.65 3.36 4.84
CA ARG A 57 11.56 2.24 5.12
C ARG A 57 12.40 1.86 3.89
N SER A 58 11.82 1.82 2.70
CA SER A 58 12.57 1.49 1.48
C SER A 58 13.57 2.59 1.11
N ARG A 59 13.20 3.85 1.26
CA ARG A 59 14.10 5.01 1.09
C ARG A 59 15.25 4.97 2.09
N ALA A 60 14.98 4.70 3.36
CA ALA A 60 16.01 4.57 4.38
C ALA A 60 16.97 3.41 4.07
N ALA A 61 16.44 2.27 3.61
CA ALA A 61 17.27 1.15 3.17
C ALA A 61 18.14 1.48 1.95
N ALA A 62 17.59 2.21 0.97
CA ALA A 62 18.33 2.67 -0.20
C ALA A 62 19.46 3.64 0.17
N ARG A 63 19.20 4.59 1.09
CA ARG A 63 20.22 5.52 1.61
C ARG A 63 21.33 4.85 2.41
N ARG A 64 21.04 3.73 3.08
CA ARG A 64 22.03 2.93 3.84
C ARG A 64 22.88 2.03 2.95
N ARG A 65 22.41 1.68 1.75
CA ARG A 65 23.26 1.03 0.76
C ARG A 65 24.34 2.04 0.34
N ARG A 66 25.56 1.54 0.05
CA ARG A 66 26.67 2.36 -0.45
C ARG A 66 26.15 3.34 -1.51
N PRO A 67 26.66 4.59 -1.56
CA PRO A 67 26.33 5.49 -2.65
C PRO A 67 26.52 4.73 -3.96
N GLN A 68 25.42 4.57 -4.70
CA GLN A 68 25.52 4.00 -6.03
C GLN A 68 26.44 4.90 -6.85
N PRO A 69 27.13 4.34 -7.86
CA PRO A 69 27.89 5.15 -8.80
C PRO A 69 26.98 6.27 -9.27
N ASP A 70 27.55 7.47 -9.37
CA ASP A 70 26.87 8.63 -9.89
C ASP A 70 26.03 8.23 -11.10
N TYR A 71 24.71 8.27 -10.94
CA TYR A 71 23.77 7.91 -11.98
C TYR A 71 23.85 8.87 -13.17
N GLU A 72 24.45 10.06 -13.00
CA GLU A 72 24.75 10.98 -14.09
C GLU A 72 25.83 10.42 -15.03
N GLN A 73 26.71 9.53 -14.55
CA GLN A 73 27.74 8.86 -15.36
C GLN A 73 27.29 7.51 -15.93
N LEU A 74 26.19 6.94 -15.42
CA LEU A 74 25.63 5.68 -15.91
C LEU A 74 24.62 5.94 -17.03
N ASN A 75 25.04 5.71 -18.28
CA ASN A 75 24.11 5.72 -19.41
C ASN A 75 23.07 4.59 -19.26
N VAL A 76 21.79 4.96 -19.22
CA VAL A 76 20.64 4.04 -19.16
C VAL A 76 20.72 2.95 -20.22
N GLU A 77 21.22 3.29 -21.41
CA GLU A 77 21.33 2.37 -22.54
C GLU A 77 22.33 1.24 -22.26
N SER A 78 23.49 1.56 -21.68
CA SER A 78 24.50 0.56 -21.29
C SER A 78 23.96 -0.41 -20.22
N LEU A 79 23.18 0.10 -19.25
CA LEU A 79 22.52 -0.73 -18.24
C LEU A 79 21.48 -1.66 -18.84
N VAL A 80 20.69 -1.18 -19.81
CA VAL A 80 19.69 -1.98 -20.52
C VAL A 80 20.37 -3.08 -21.34
N ASP A 81 21.49 -2.79 -22.00
CA ASP A 81 22.24 -3.76 -22.79
C ASP A 81 22.89 -4.86 -21.94
N GLU A 82 23.39 -4.52 -20.75
CA GLU A 82 23.87 -5.50 -19.77
C GLU A 82 22.73 -6.44 -19.32
N VAL A 83 21.56 -5.91 -19.00
CA VAL A 83 20.39 -6.73 -18.60
C VAL A 83 19.87 -7.60 -19.76
N ARG A 84 19.89 -7.08 -20.99
CA ARG A 84 19.49 -7.83 -22.18
C ARG A 84 20.47 -8.97 -22.49
N SER A 85 21.77 -8.70 -22.43
CA SER A 85 22.82 -9.70 -22.69
C SER A 85 22.87 -10.80 -21.63
N THR A 86 22.62 -10.48 -20.35
CA THR A 86 22.52 -11.47 -19.28
C THR A 86 21.27 -12.37 -19.44
N ARG A 87 20.12 -11.81 -19.87
CA ARG A 87 18.90 -12.58 -20.16
C ARG A 87 19.06 -13.51 -21.36
N THR A 88 19.71 -13.09 -22.43
CA THR A 88 19.96 -13.95 -23.60
C THR A 88 20.93 -15.07 -23.27
N ARG A 89 21.96 -14.80 -22.46
CA ARG A 89 22.93 -15.83 -22.01
C ARG A 89 22.29 -16.90 -21.12
N LYS A 90 21.31 -16.52 -20.29
CA LYS A 90 20.58 -17.46 -19.43
C LYS A 90 19.56 -18.34 -20.17
N LYS A 91 19.15 -17.94 -21.39
CA LYS A 91 18.29 -18.76 -22.27
C LYS A 91 19.05 -19.78 -23.12
N ARG A 92 20.37 -19.60 -23.30
CA ARG A 92 21.23 -20.48 -24.11
C ARG A 92 21.93 -21.56 -23.27
N LYS A 93 21.64 -21.63 -21.97
CA LYS A 93 22.17 -22.60 -21.01
C LYS A 93 21.00 -23.36 -20.43
#